data_AF-A0A1Z5IH79-F1
#
_entry.id   AF-A0A1Z5IH79-F1
#
_cell.length_a   1.000
_cell.length_b   1.000
_cell.length_c   1.000
_cell.angle_alpha   90.00
_cell.angle_beta   90.00
_cell.angle_gamma   90.00
#
_symmetry.space_group_name_H-M   'P 1'
#
loop_
_entity.id
_entity.type
_entity.pdbx_description
1 polymer ?
#
loop_
_entity_poly.entity_id
_entity_poly.type
_entity_poly.pdbx_seq_one_letter_code
_entity_poly.pdbx_strand_id
1 'polypeptide(L)'
;MSKALKIFRYFLSFVIILAGLISAMALFEPGINFGTAVTIIIIVLIIWAVGLLIMPPVWSKFIALFYTSKAAQLNESTKWLHKQQVEASNRLTELNSNIQKKQANLDTLNFYLAEKQSNLDSLKDNIEHQQVVLENANSETEEIKNNKIMQEQIALGDVKRAVKGIENRKVVREQEANQIESRIAGKNSELDFIREKITKSKKELQEVNNKIADLQKKLSDPDNAKTLQEIEHVNQEKQQVIFFYSSEIFQNFLDYSADNELVKIDGMTGLGFEKYVADLLKRIGYTNVATTSASGDNGLDVLAHNGNTYYGIQCKLYTTPVGNSAVQEAYSGGSYYKTDKNIVITNNYFTPNATDAAATMDVDLWDRDKLKELILETYNIFNEHRSDIDDDKS
;
A
#
# COMPACT_ATOMS: atom_id res chain seq x y z
N MET A 1 116.90 106.58 58.43
CA MET A 1 116.25 105.51 59.22
C MET A 1 115.60 104.39 58.38
N SER A 2 115.24 104.59 57.10
CA SER A 2 114.41 103.64 56.32
C SER A 2 115.09 102.32 55.87
N LYS A 3 116.41 102.28 55.66
CA LYS A 3 117.12 101.03 55.31
C LYS A 3 117.27 100.07 56.50
N ALA A 4 117.59 100.62 57.68
CA ALA A 4 117.66 99.85 58.92
C ALA A 4 116.30 99.20 59.26
N LEU A 5 115.19 99.92 59.01
CA LEU A 5 113.84 99.38 59.24
C LEU A 5 113.50 98.20 58.32
N LYS A 6 113.96 98.19 57.05
CA LYS A 6 113.77 97.05 56.14
C LYS A 6 114.57 95.82 56.58
N ILE A 7 115.85 96.01 56.95
CA ILE A 7 116.70 94.93 57.45
C ILE A 7 116.12 94.35 58.75
N PHE A 8 115.65 95.22 59.65
CA PHE A 8 114.98 94.80 60.89
C PHE A 8 113.72 93.99 60.61
N ARG A 9 112.90 94.36 59.61
CA ARG A 9 111.71 93.58 59.21
C ARG A 9 112.06 92.21 58.64
N TYR A 10 113.10 92.10 57.81
CA TYR A 10 113.55 90.80 57.30
C TYR A 10 114.13 89.91 58.41
N PHE A 11 114.92 90.49 59.31
CA PHE A 11 115.44 89.77 60.49
C PHE A 11 114.29 89.28 61.38
N LEU A 12 113.29 90.12 61.65
CA LEU A 12 112.11 89.75 62.43
C LEU A 12 111.31 88.62 61.74
N SER A 13 111.09 88.67 60.42
CA SER A 13 110.42 87.59 59.68
C SER A 13 111.20 86.27 59.74
N PHE A 14 112.54 86.31 59.66
CA PHE A 14 113.37 85.12 59.78
C PHE A 14 113.26 84.49 61.18
N VAL A 15 113.31 85.31 62.24
CA VAL A 15 113.15 84.85 63.63
C VAL A 15 111.76 84.23 63.86
N ILE A 16 110.70 84.82 63.29
CA ILE A 16 109.32 84.32 63.40
C ILE A 16 109.17 82.95 62.71
N ILE A 17 109.72 82.79 61.49
CA ILE A 17 109.66 81.51 60.75
C ILE A 17 110.45 80.43 61.48
N LEU A 18 111.64 80.76 62.00
CA LEU A 18 112.47 79.82 62.75
C LEU A 18 111.78 79.37 64.04
N ALA A 19 111.14 80.27 64.77
CA ALA A 19 110.35 79.96 65.97
C ALA A 19 109.14 79.07 65.66
N GLY A 20 108.47 79.29 64.53
CA GLY A 20 107.35 78.46 64.06
C GLY A 20 107.78 77.03 63.71
N LEU A 21 108.92 76.86 63.03
CA LEU A 21 109.49 75.55 62.69
C LEU A 21 109.92 74.75 63.94
N ILE A 22 110.59 75.41 64.89
CA ILE A 22 110.99 74.79 66.16
C ILE A 22 109.76 74.33 66.95
N SER A 23 108.70 75.15 67.00
CA SER A 23 107.45 74.80 67.67
C SER A 23 106.71 73.64 66.97
N ALA A 24 106.74 73.57 65.64
CA ALA A 24 106.11 72.48 64.88
C ALA A 24 106.84 71.14 65.03
N MET A 25 108.17 71.13 65.19
CA MET A 25 108.92 69.90 65.48
C MET A 25 108.57 69.30 66.85
N ALA A 26 108.20 70.13 67.84
CA ALA A 26 107.78 69.65 69.15
C ALA A 26 106.55 68.74 69.08
N LEU A 27 105.67 68.87 68.07
CA LEU A 27 104.47 68.03 67.92
C LEU A 27 104.77 66.55 67.59
N PHE A 28 105.99 66.20 67.21
CA PHE A 28 106.36 64.84 66.80
C PHE A 28 107.16 64.05 67.85
N GLU A 29 107.36 64.59 69.05
CA GLU A 29 107.96 63.84 70.14
C GLU A 29 106.95 62.89 70.82
N PRO A 30 107.26 61.58 70.98
CA PRO A 30 106.35 60.62 71.57
C PRO A 30 106.15 60.90 73.08
N GLY A 31 104.92 61.21 73.49
CA GLY A 31 104.53 61.42 74.90
C GLY A 31 103.76 62.70 75.22
N ILE A 32 103.51 63.58 74.24
CA ILE A 32 102.80 64.85 74.45
C ILE A 32 101.28 64.63 74.53
N ASN A 33 100.66 65.09 75.62
CA ASN A 33 99.21 64.99 75.80
C ASN A 33 98.44 65.93 74.84
N PHE A 34 97.19 65.58 74.55
CA PHE A 34 96.37 66.29 73.55
C PHE A 34 96.23 67.79 73.84
N GLY A 35 96.18 68.20 75.11
CA GLY A 35 96.06 69.60 75.50
C GLY A 35 97.29 70.44 75.12
N THR A 36 98.49 69.92 75.36
CA THR A 36 99.72 70.60 74.96
C THR A 36 99.89 70.64 73.44
N ALA A 37 99.50 69.58 72.73
CA ALA A 37 99.52 69.56 71.26
C ALA A 37 98.64 70.66 70.64
N VAL A 38 97.40 70.84 71.14
CA VAL A 38 96.50 71.90 70.65
C VAL A 38 97.08 73.29 70.92
N THR A 39 97.70 73.48 72.08
CA THR A 39 98.31 74.78 72.45
C THR A 39 99.47 75.12 71.52
N ILE A 40 100.32 74.14 71.17
CA ILE A 40 101.42 74.31 70.22
C ILE A 40 100.90 74.66 68.82
N ILE A 41 99.84 73.98 68.35
CA ILE A 41 99.23 74.27 67.03
C ILE A 41 98.69 75.71 66.99
N ILE A 42 98.01 76.18 68.04
CA ILE A 42 97.50 77.54 68.09
C ILE A 42 98.66 78.57 68.09
N ILE A 43 99.73 78.33 68.84
CA ILE A 43 100.91 79.20 68.83
C ILE A 43 101.55 79.25 67.43
N VAL A 44 101.70 78.09 66.77
CA VAL A 44 102.23 78.02 65.40
C VAL A 44 101.34 78.79 64.42
N LEU A 45 100.01 78.66 64.54
CA LEU A 45 99.05 79.37 63.69
C LEU A 45 99.08 80.89 63.92
N ILE A 46 99.22 81.36 65.16
CA ILE A 46 99.34 82.79 65.47
C ILE A 46 100.67 83.34 64.93
N ILE A 47 101.78 82.62 65.13
CA ILE A 47 103.11 83.00 64.60
C ILE A 47 103.06 83.07 63.07
N TRP A 48 102.41 82.10 62.40
CA TRP A 48 102.20 82.11 60.96
C TRP A 48 101.32 83.28 60.50
N ALA A 49 100.23 83.58 61.20
CA ALA A 49 99.33 84.68 60.87
C ALA A 49 100.02 86.05 61.00
N VAL A 50 100.82 86.26 62.04
CA VAL A 50 101.62 87.48 62.22
C VAL A 50 102.75 87.56 61.18
N GLY A 51 103.39 86.43 60.83
CA GLY A 51 104.39 86.35 59.77
C GLY A 51 103.84 86.75 58.40
N LEU A 52 102.62 86.30 58.06
CA LEU A 52 101.92 86.63 56.82
C LEU A 52 101.55 88.12 56.72
N LEU A 53 101.32 88.81 57.85
CA LEU A 53 100.94 90.23 57.86
C LEU A 53 102.13 91.19 57.60
N ILE A 54 103.38 90.71 57.73
CA ILE A 54 104.58 91.57 57.73
C ILE A 54 105.46 91.39 56.47
N MET A 55 105.18 90.41 55.60
CA MET A 55 106.01 90.13 54.38
C MET A 55 105.54 90.85 53.09
N PRO A 56 106.47 91.38 52.24
CA PRO A 56 106.16 91.90 50.90
C PRO A 56 105.97 90.80 49.81
N PRO A 57 105.23 91.07 48.72
CA PRO A 57 104.71 90.04 47.80
C PRO A 57 105.67 89.69 46.65
N VAL A 58 106.25 88.48 46.68
CA VAL A 58 107.05 87.92 45.56
C VAL A 58 106.33 86.73 44.88
N TRP A 59 105.25 86.21 45.47
CA TRP A 59 104.55 85.00 45.02
C TRP A 59 103.59 85.18 43.83
N SER A 60 103.21 86.41 43.47
CA SER A 60 102.21 86.65 42.41
C SER A 60 102.71 86.40 40.97
N LYS A 61 104.03 86.46 40.73
CA LYS A 61 104.60 86.33 39.37
C LYS A 61 104.85 84.89 38.92
N PHE A 62 105.06 83.95 39.85
CA PHE A 62 105.31 82.54 39.54
C PHE A 62 104.02 81.75 39.21
N ILE A 63 102.88 82.15 39.75
CA ILE A 63 101.57 81.50 39.51
C ILE A 63 101.01 81.84 38.12
N ALA A 64 101.26 83.06 37.62
CA ALA A 64 100.74 83.53 36.33
C ALA A 64 101.33 82.80 35.10
N LEU A 65 102.59 82.35 35.18
CA LEU A 65 103.27 81.67 34.06
C LEU A 65 102.88 80.19 33.91
N PHE A 66 102.50 79.52 34.99
CA PHE A 66 102.02 78.12 34.95
C PHE A 66 100.54 78.01 34.52
N TYR A 67 99.73 79.04 34.77
CA TYR A 67 98.31 79.04 34.42
C TYR A 67 98.04 79.18 32.92
N THR A 68 98.84 79.97 32.19
CA THR A 68 98.53 80.30 30.78
C THR A 68 98.87 79.18 29.78
N SER A 69 99.96 78.42 30.02
CA SER A 69 100.40 77.32 29.14
C SER A 69 99.50 76.07 29.25
N LYS A 70 99.14 75.66 30.47
CA LYS A 70 98.33 74.45 30.69
C LYS A 70 96.86 74.67 30.34
N ALA A 71 96.34 75.89 30.55
CA ALA A 71 94.96 76.24 30.20
C ALA A 71 94.69 76.19 28.69
N ALA A 72 95.65 76.56 27.83
CA ALA A 72 95.49 76.51 26.38
C ALA A 72 95.43 75.06 25.84
N GLN A 73 96.31 74.18 26.32
CA GLN A 73 96.29 72.74 25.98
C GLN A 73 95.04 72.02 26.52
N LEU A 74 94.58 72.40 27.72
CA LEU A 74 93.32 71.90 28.26
C LEU A 74 92.13 72.34 27.39
N ASN A 75 92.11 73.59 26.94
CA ASN A 75 91.02 74.13 26.12
C ASN A 75 90.88 73.41 24.77
N GLU A 76 91.99 73.18 24.06
CA GLU A 76 92.02 72.37 22.83
C GLU A 76 91.55 70.93 23.07
N SER A 77 92.06 70.28 24.13
CA SER A 77 91.65 68.91 24.49
C SER A 77 90.16 68.84 24.86
N THR A 78 89.63 69.84 25.58
CA THR A 78 88.20 69.92 25.92
C THR A 78 87.32 70.12 24.69
N LYS A 79 87.75 70.91 23.70
CA LYS A 79 87.02 71.06 22.42
C LYS A 79 87.00 69.76 21.63
N TRP A 80 88.12 69.05 21.55
CA TRP A 80 88.19 67.76 20.86
C TRP A 80 87.32 66.70 21.55
N LEU A 81 87.37 66.60 22.89
CA LEU A 81 86.52 65.71 23.67
C LEU A 81 85.04 66.06 23.51
N HIS A 82 84.69 67.34 23.53
CA HIS A 82 83.30 67.79 23.30
C HIS A 82 82.82 67.42 21.89
N LYS A 83 83.67 67.58 20.86
CA LYS A 83 83.35 67.15 19.49
C LYS A 83 83.12 65.63 19.41
N GLN A 84 83.96 64.83 20.04
CA GLN A 84 83.79 63.37 20.12
C GLN A 84 82.52 62.97 20.88
N GLN A 85 82.21 63.66 21.98
CA GLN A 85 80.98 63.45 22.75
C GLN A 85 79.73 63.78 21.94
N VAL A 86 79.74 64.88 21.18
CA VAL A 86 78.64 65.26 20.28
C VAL A 86 78.49 64.24 19.15
N GLU A 87 79.58 63.79 18.53
CA GLU A 87 79.53 62.77 17.47
C GLU A 87 79.00 61.43 18.00
N ALA A 88 79.45 61.00 19.19
CA ALA A 88 78.95 59.81 19.85
C ALA A 88 77.45 59.94 20.21
N SER A 89 77.02 61.11 20.69
CA SER A 89 75.60 61.39 21.00
C SER A 89 74.73 61.35 19.74
N ASN A 90 75.23 61.89 18.61
CA ASN A 90 74.52 61.83 17.34
C ASN A 90 74.40 60.38 16.84
N ARG A 91 75.49 59.60 16.91
CA ARG A 91 75.46 58.16 16.57
C ARG A 91 74.52 57.37 17.47
N LEU A 92 74.47 57.67 18.78
CA LEU A 92 73.53 57.05 19.72
C LEU A 92 72.09 57.38 19.34
N THR A 93 71.82 58.63 18.96
CA THR A 93 70.49 59.08 18.53
C THR A 93 70.06 58.36 17.24
N GLU A 94 70.96 58.26 16.26
CA GLU A 94 70.72 57.53 15.01
C GLU A 94 70.51 56.02 15.25
N LEU A 95 71.33 55.39 16.10
CA LEU A 95 71.18 53.99 16.48
C LEU A 95 69.84 53.74 17.17
N ASN A 96 69.44 54.62 18.10
CA ASN A 96 68.14 54.54 18.77
C ASN A 96 66.98 54.68 17.78
N SER A 97 67.07 55.60 16.81
CA SER A 97 66.09 55.73 15.73
C SER A 97 65.99 54.44 14.90
N ASN A 98 67.12 53.82 14.57
CA ASN A 98 67.15 52.55 13.83
C ASN A 98 66.60 51.38 14.64
N ILE A 99 66.87 51.31 15.95
CA ILE A 99 66.30 50.31 16.85
C ILE A 99 64.77 50.47 16.92
N GLN A 100 64.28 51.70 17.08
CA GLN A 100 62.83 51.98 17.08
C GLN A 100 62.15 51.56 15.77
N LYS A 101 62.76 51.86 14.61
CA LYS A 101 62.26 51.39 13.31
C LYS A 101 62.23 49.86 13.22
N LYS A 102 63.28 49.18 13.69
CA LYS A 102 63.31 47.70 13.73
C LYS A 102 62.27 47.14 14.68
N GLN A 103 62.03 47.78 15.82
CA GLN A 103 60.99 47.38 16.77
C GLN A 103 59.60 47.52 16.16
N ALA A 104 59.31 48.66 15.52
CA ALA A 104 58.03 48.86 14.82
C ALA A 104 57.81 47.82 13.71
N ASN A 105 58.86 47.47 12.95
CA ASN A 105 58.79 46.40 11.95
C ASN A 105 58.53 45.03 12.59
N LEU A 106 59.16 44.74 13.73
CA LEU A 106 58.94 43.50 14.48
C LEU A 106 57.50 43.42 15.02
N ASP A 107 56.97 44.52 15.56
CA ASP A 107 55.59 44.60 16.05
C ASP A 107 54.59 44.37 14.91
N THR A 108 54.84 44.97 13.75
CA THR A 108 54.05 44.76 12.53
C THR A 108 54.10 43.30 12.07
N LEU A 109 55.28 42.67 12.10
CA LEU A 109 55.43 41.26 11.72
C LEU A 109 54.71 40.34 12.71
N ASN A 110 54.78 40.63 14.00
CA ASN A 110 54.06 39.89 15.05
C ASN A 110 52.55 40.01 14.88
N PHE A 111 52.04 41.18 14.50
CA PHE A 111 50.63 41.37 14.16
C PHE A 111 50.22 40.49 12.97
N TYR A 112 50.98 40.51 11.87
CA TYR A 112 50.71 39.64 10.72
C TYR A 112 50.77 38.16 11.08
N LEU A 113 51.71 37.75 11.94
CA LEU A 113 51.83 36.37 12.39
C LEU A 113 50.64 35.94 13.27
N ALA A 114 50.17 36.82 14.15
CA ALA A 114 48.97 36.58 14.97
C ALA A 114 47.71 36.46 14.10
N GLU A 115 47.56 37.31 13.08
CA GLU A 115 46.46 37.22 12.12
C GLU A 115 46.51 35.90 11.34
N LYS A 116 47.70 35.47 10.87
CA LYS A 116 47.86 34.17 10.20
C LYS A 116 47.57 33.00 11.12
N GLN A 117 47.97 33.08 12.38
CA GLN A 117 47.66 32.05 13.37
C GLN A 117 46.15 31.95 13.62
N SER A 118 45.47 33.08 13.80
CA SER A 118 44.01 33.10 13.95
C SER A 118 43.29 32.52 12.73
N ASN A 119 43.76 32.82 11.52
CA ASN A 119 43.20 32.25 10.29
C ASN A 119 43.45 30.74 10.20
N LEU A 120 44.62 30.26 10.62
CA LEU A 120 44.94 28.84 10.68
C LEU A 120 44.05 28.10 11.67
N ASP A 121 43.81 28.69 12.84
CA ASP A 121 42.96 28.08 13.87
C ASP A 121 41.50 28.02 13.40
N SER A 122 40.97 29.09 12.79
CA SER A 122 39.64 29.05 12.16
C SER A 122 39.53 28.01 11.04
N LEU A 123 40.60 27.81 10.25
CA LEU A 123 40.61 26.77 9.22
C LEU A 123 40.60 25.36 9.83
N LYS A 124 41.34 25.13 10.93
CA LYS A 124 41.31 23.86 11.65
C LYS A 124 39.93 23.56 12.21
N ASP A 125 39.29 24.54 12.84
CA ASP A 125 37.93 24.38 13.39
C ASP A 125 36.94 24.01 12.28
N ASN A 126 37.06 24.64 11.10
CA ASN A 126 36.23 24.32 9.94
C ASN A 126 36.48 22.89 9.43
N ILE A 127 37.73 22.44 9.39
CA ILE A 127 38.08 21.06 8.99
C ILE A 127 37.51 20.06 9.99
N GLU A 128 37.65 20.32 11.29
CA GLU A 128 37.11 19.45 12.35
C GLU A 128 35.58 19.36 12.25
N HIS A 129 34.90 20.50 12.06
CA HIS A 129 33.45 20.51 11.83
C HIS A 129 33.07 19.70 10.58
N GLN A 130 33.79 19.86 9.46
CA GLN A 130 33.52 19.08 8.24
C GLN A 130 33.76 17.59 8.42
N GLN A 131 34.76 17.19 9.21
CA GLN A 131 35.02 15.79 9.53
C GLN A 131 33.85 15.19 10.33
N VAL A 132 33.33 15.90 11.34
CA VAL A 132 32.15 15.47 12.10
C VAL A 132 30.93 15.33 11.20
N VAL A 133 30.69 16.29 10.29
CA VAL A 133 29.58 16.21 9.34
C VAL A 133 29.72 14.99 8.42
N LEU A 134 30.92 14.70 7.92
CA LEU A 134 31.19 13.54 7.08
C LEU A 134 30.99 12.22 7.84
N GLU A 135 31.42 12.14 9.10
CA GLU A 135 31.24 10.95 9.94
C GLU A 135 29.76 10.66 10.18
N ASN A 136 28.98 11.69 10.52
CA ASN A 136 27.53 11.56 10.69
C ASN A 136 26.85 11.12 9.40
N ALA A 137 27.16 11.74 8.26
CA ALA A 137 26.58 11.37 6.97
C ALA A 137 26.93 9.92 6.56
N ASN A 138 28.15 9.46 6.86
CA ASN A 138 28.56 8.08 6.63
C ASN A 138 27.77 7.11 7.52
N SER A 139 27.58 7.44 8.80
CA SER A 139 26.78 6.64 9.72
C SER A 139 25.33 6.52 9.27
N GLU A 140 24.70 7.64 8.89
CA GLU A 140 23.34 7.65 8.36
C GLU A 140 23.22 6.80 7.08
N THR A 141 24.20 6.89 6.19
CA THR A 141 24.22 6.12 4.94
C THR A 141 24.29 4.62 5.20
N GLU A 142 25.14 4.18 6.14
CA GLU A 142 25.23 2.77 6.52
C GLU A 142 23.96 2.28 7.22
N GLU A 143 23.32 3.11 8.04
CA GLU A 143 22.02 2.78 8.64
C GLU A 143 20.93 2.58 7.58
N ILE A 144 20.80 3.51 6.63
CA ILE A 144 19.82 3.41 5.52
C ILE A 144 20.06 2.14 4.71
N LYS A 145 21.32 1.85 4.39
CA LYS A 145 21.71 0.65 3.63
C LYS A 145 21.37 -0.63 4.38
N ASN A 146 21.69 -0.71 5.67
CA ASN A 146 21.38 -1.87 6.50
C ASN A 146 19.86 -2.08 6.64
N ASN A 147 19.10 -0.99 6.83
CA ASN A 147 17.64 -1.05 6.86
C ASN A 147 17.06 -1.55 5.54
N LYS A 148 17.58 -1.09 4.40
CA LYS A 148 17.14 -1.56 3.07
C LYS A 148 17.45 -3.05 2.86
N ILE A 149 18.65 -3.49 3.22
CA ILE A 149 19.05 -4.91 3.14
C ILE A 149 18.14 -5.77 4.01
N MET A 150 17.83 -5.33 5.24
CA MET A 150 16.93 -6.05 6.14
C MET A 150 15.52 -6.19 5.53
N GLN A 151 14.96 -5.12 4.96
CA GLN A 151 13.65 -5.17 4.30
C GLN A 151 13.63 -6.13 3.11
N GLU A 152 14.67 -6.10 2.27
CA GLU A 152 14.80 -7.01 1.13
C GLU A 152 14.94 -8.48 1.57
N GLN A 153 15.65 -8.75 2.67
CA GLN A 153 15.76 -10.10 3.24
C GLN A 153 14.43 -10.63 3.78
N ILE A 154 13.64 -9.78 4.45
CA ILE A 154 12.29 -10.13 4.91
C ILE A 154 11.40 -10.49 3.72
N ALA A 155 11.36 -9.61 2.70
CA ALA A 155 10.59 -9.83 1.49
C ALA A 155 10.99 -11.12 0.77
N LEU A 156 12.29 -11.40 0.66
CA LEU A 156 12.80 -12.66 0.09
C LEU A 156 12.34 -13.88 0.91
N GLY A 157 12.30 -13.77 2.24
CA GLY A 157 11.78 -14.80 3.13
C GLY A 157 10.29 -15.11 2.89
N ASP A 158 9.47 -14.07 2.73
CA ASP A 158 8.05 -14.19 2.40
C ASP A 158 7.83 -14.85 1.04
N VAL A 159 8.57 -14.42 0.01
CA VAL A 159 8.51 -15.02 -1.31
C VAL A 159 8.89 -16.51 -1.26
N LYS A 160 9.95 -16.88 -0.53
CA LYS A 160 10.36 -18.28 -0.35
C LYS A 160 9.26 -19.12 0.33
N ARG A 161 8.60 -18.59 1.36
CA ARG A 161 7.46 -19.25 2.01
C ARG A 161 6.30 -19.45 1.04
N ALA A 162 5.96 -18.42 0.27
CA ALA A 162 4.89 -18.48 -0.73
C ALA A 162 5.17 -19.53 -1.82
N VAL A 163 6.39 -19.54 -2.36
CA VAL A 163 6.84 -20.54 -3.36
C VAL A 163 6.73 -21.95 -2.80
N LYS A 164 7.19 -22.20 -1.57
CA LYS A 164 7.05 -23.51 -0.93
C LYS A 164 5.57 -23.92 -0.78
N GLY A 165 4.69 -22.97 -0.43
CA GLY A 165 3.26 -23.22 -0.37
C GLY A 165 2.64 -23.55 -1.74
N ILE A 166 3.10 -22.92 -2.81
CA ILE A 166 2.69 -23.22 -4.19
C ILE A 166 3.13 -24.63 -4.58
N GLU A 167 4.38 -25.00 -4.31
CA GLU A 167 4.93 -26.31 -4.63
C GLU A 167 4.15 -27.44 -3.94
N ASN A 168 3.86 -27.28 -2.64
CA ASN A 168 3.04 -28.24 -1.90
C ASN A 168 1.64 -28.40 -2.53
N ARG A 169 0.99 -27.30 -2.92
CA ARG A 169 -0.32 -27.35 -3.58
C ARG A 169 -0.26 -28.01 -4.96
N LYS A 170 0.84 -27.83 -5.69
CA LYS A 170 1.05 -28.48 -6.99
C LYS A 170 1.11 -29.99 -6.83
N VAL A 171 1.88 -30.49 -5.86
CA VAL A 171 1.97 -31.94 -5.55
C VAL A 171 0.59 -32.53 -5.20
N VAL A 172 -0.20 -31.84 -4.36
CA VAL A 172 -1.56 -32.30 -4.03
C VAL A 172 -2.44 -32.38 -5.27
N ARG A 173 -2.41 -31.36 -6.13
CA ARG A 173 -3.19 -31.36 -7.38
C ARG A 173 -2.76 -32.44 -8.36
N GLU A 174 -1.46 -32.73 -8.45
CA GLU A 174 -0.96 -33.84 -9.27
C GLU A 174 -1.48 -35.20 -8.74
N GLN A 175 -1.55 -35.39 -7.43
CA GLN A 175 -2.14 -36.59 -6.84
C GLN A 175 -3.64 -36.71 -7.13
N GLU A 176 -4.38 -35.61 -7.01
CA GLU A 176 -5.81 -35.57 -7.37
C GLU A 176 -6.04 -35.89 -8.85
N ALA A 177 -5.22 -35.33 -9.75
CA ALA A 177 -5.29 -35.62 -11.18
C ALA A 177 -5.06 -37.12 -11.47
N ASN A 178 -4.04 -37.72 -10.85
CA ASN A 178 -3.76 -39.15 -11.01
C ASN A 178 -4.92 -40.03 -10.50
N GLN A 179 -5.59 -39.64 -9.42
CA GLN A 179 -6.78 -40.36 -8.93
C GLN A 179 -7.95 -40.26 -9.92
N ILE A 180 -8.17 -39.08 -10.52
CA ILE A 180 -9.20 -38.88 -11.53
C ILE A 180 -8.92 -39.75 -12.75
N GLU A 181 -7.67 -39.78 -13.24
CA GLU A 181 -7.27 -40.64 -14.36
C GLU A 181 -7.56 -42.12 -14.11
N SER A 182 -7.24 -42.62 -12.90
CA SER A 182 -7.55 -44.01 -12.52
C SER A 182 -9.06 -44.30 -12.54
N ARG A 183 -9.89 -43.36 -12.06
CA ARG A 183 -11.36 -43.51 -12.10
C ARG A 183 -11.90 -43.51 -13.52
N ILE A 184 -11.37 -42.66 -14.40
CA ILE A 184 -11.73 -42.62 -15.82
C ILE A 184 -11.37 -43.96 -16.48
N ALA A 185 -10.18 -44.49 -16.22
CA ALA A 185 -9.75 -45.79 -16.73
C ALA A 185 -10.72 -46.91 -16.31
N GLY A 186 -11.11 -46.96 -15.02
CA GLY A 186 -12.08 -47.93 -14.52
C GLY A 186 -13.45 -47.82 -15.21
N LYS A 187 -13.96 -46.59 -15.41
CA LYS A 187 -15.23 -46.36 -16.12
C LYS A 187 -15.17 -46.75 -17.59
N ASN A 188 -14.04 -46.56 -18.26
CA ASN A 188 -13.87 -47.02 -19.64
C ASN A 188 -13.92 -48.55 -19.74
N SER A 189 -13.32 -49.27 -18.80
CA SER A 189 -13.43 -50.73 -18.74
C SER A 189 -14.88 -51.22 -18.52
N GLU A 190 -15.66 -50.53 -17.68
CA GLU A 190 -17.10 -50.83 -17.52
C GLU A 190 -17.87 -50.62 -18.83
N LEU A 191 -17.58 -49.53 -19.56
CA LEU A 191 -18.22 -49.24 -20.85
C LEU A 191 -17.90 -50.32 -21.91
N ASP A 192 -16.67 -50.82 -21.95
CA ASP A 192 -16.28 -51.86 -22.89
C ASP A 192 -16.99 -53.18 -22.61
N PHE A 193 -17.16 -53.55 -21.33
CA PHE A 193 -17.95 -54.72 -20.92
C PHE A 193 -19.43 -54.60 -21.34
N ILE A 194 -20.02 -53.40 -21.19
CA ILE A 194 -21.40 -53.14 -21.62
C ILE A 194 -21.51 -53.28 -23.15
N ARG A 195 -20.57 -52.72 -23.91
CA ARG A 195 -20.53 -52.83 -25.39
C ARG A 195 -20.45 -54.28 -25.85
N GLU A 196 -19.66 -55.10 -25.19
CA GLU A 196 -19.56 -56.54 -25.48
C GLU A 196 -20.91 -57.25 -25.28
N LYS A 197 -21.60 -56.99 -24.15
CA LYS A 197 -22.93 -57.55 -23.88
C LYS A 197 -23.96 -57.16 -24.93
N ILE A 198 -24.03 -55.88 -25.30
CA ILE A 198 -24.94 -55.37 -26.34
C ILE A 198 -24.68 -56.10 -27.67
N THR A 199 -23.41 -56.29 -28.03
CA THR A 199 -23.01 -57.00 -29.24
C THR A 199 -23.48 -58.45 -29.23
N LYS A 200 -23.35 -59.14 -28.10
CA LYS A 200 -23.84 -60.51 -27.91
C LYS A 200 -25.37 -60.60 -28.06
N SER A 201 -26.12 -59.76 -27.33
CA SER A 201 -27.58 -59.76 -27.40
C SER A 201 -28.11 -59.43 -28.79
N LYS A 202 -27.44 -58.55 -29.53
CA LYS A 202 -27.80 -58.25 -30.93
C LYS A 202 -27.65 -59.48 -31.83
N LYS A 203 -26.63 -60.30 -31.62
CA LYS A 203 -26.44 -61.56 -32.36
C LYS A 203 -27.53 -62.59 -32.04
N GLU A 204 -27.93 -62.70 -30.78
CA GLU A 204 -29.00 -63.61 -30.34
C GLU A 204 -30.35 -63.23 -30.96
N LEU A 205 -30.69 -61.93 -30.99
CA LEU A 205 -31.90 -61.42 -31.65
C LEU A 205 -31.94 -61.78 -33.14
N GLN A 206 -30.81 -61.68 -33.84
CA GLN A 206 -30.73 -62.03 -35.25
C GLN A 206 -31.05 -63.52 -35.48
N GLU A 207 -30.61 -64.40 -34.59
CA GLU A 207 -30.85 -65.84 -34.69
C GLU A 207 -32.32 -66.19 -34.45
N VAL A 208 -32.98 -65.52 -33.50
CA VAL A 208 -34.41 -65.67 -33.24
C VAL A 208 -35.23 -65.24 -34.46
N ASN A 209 -34.89 -64.11 -35.09
CA ASN A 209 -35.57 -63.63 -36.28
C ASN A 209 -35.50 -64.64 -37.44
N ASN A 210 -34.36 -65.30 -37.62
CA ASN A 210 -34.21 -66.33 -38.65
C ASN A 210 -35.13 -67.56 -38.39
N LYS A 211 -35.31 -67.96 -37.12
CA LYS A 211 -36.19 -69.10 -36.75
C LYS A 211 -37.68 -68.80 -36.97
N ILE A 212 -38.09 -67.56 -36.71
CA ILE A 212 -39.46 -67.10 -36.98
C ILE A 212 -39.78 -67.25 -38.47
N ALA A 213 -38.86 -66.85 -39.34
CA ALA A 213 -39.03 -66.98 -40.80
C ALA A 213 -39.22 -68.45 -41.25
N ASP A 214 -38.48 -69.38 -40.67
CA ASP A 214 -38.60 -70.81 -40.98
C ASP A 214 -39.93 -71.43 -40.50
N LEU A 215 -40.44 -71.00 -39.35
CA LEU A 215 -41.72 -71.46 -38.82
C LEU A 215 -42.89 -70.94 -39.65
N GLN A 216 -42.82 -69.70 -40.12
CA GLN A 216 -43.80 -69.11 -41.03
C GLN A 216 -43.94 -69.92 -42.32
N LYS A 217 -42.86 -70.51 -42.84
CA LYS A 217 -42.87 -71.35 -44.05
C LYS A 217 -43.57 -72.70 -43.86
N LYS A 218 -43.65 -73.23 -42.63
CA LYS A 218 -44.27 -74.53 -42.32
C LYS A 218 -45.79 -74.46 -42.13
N LEU A 219 -46.35 -73.27 -41.94
CA LEU A 219 -47.75 -73.06 -41.56
C LEU A 219 -48.75 -73.08 -42.76
N SER A 220 -48.36 -73.56 -43.94
CA SER A 220 -49.06 -73.34 -45.23
C SER A 220 -49.94 -74.49 -45.77
N ASP A 221 -50.73 -75.21 -44.95
CA ASP A 221 -51.63 -76.34 -45.37
C ASP A 221 -53.11 -75.90 -45.61
N PRO A 222 -53.88 -76.39 -46.63
CA PRO A 222 -55.02 -75.65 -47.24
C PRO A 222 -56.44 -75.65 -46.63
N ASP A 223 -56.92 -76.65 -45.86
CA ASP A 223 -58.39 -76.76 -45.60
C ASP A 223 -58.93 -76.08 -44.33
N ASN A 224 -58.09 -75.75 -43.35
CA ASN A 224 -58.42 -74.77 -42.31
C ASN A 224 -58.09 -73.34 -42.75
N ALA A 225 -57.49 -73.18 -43.94
CA ALA A 225 -56.83 -71.96 -44.33
C ALA A 225 -57.79 -70.81 -44.61
N LYS A 226 -59.01 -71.04 -45.12
CA LYS A 226 -59.83 -69.91 -45.60
C LYS A 226 -60.40 -69.04 -44.48
N THR A 227 -61.01 -69.64 -43.46
CA THR A 227 -61.61 -68.92 -42.33
C THR A 227 -60.56 -68.37 -41.37
N LEU A 228 -59.46 -69.12 -41.17
CA LEU A 228 -58.30 -68.62 -40.41
C LEU A 228 -57.54 -67.54 -41.17
N GLN A 229 -57.43 -67.60 -42.51
CA GLN A 229 -56.84 -66.51 -43.32
C GLN A 229 -57.65 -65.23 -43.20
N GLU A 230 -58.98 -65.29 -43.20
CA GLU A 230 -59.81 -64.08 -43.06
C GLU A 230 -59.67 -63.46 -41.64
N ILE A 231 -59.70 -64.28 -40.59
CA ILE A 231 -59.52 -63.79 -39.20
C ILE A 231 -58.07 -63.33 -38.94
N GLU A 232 -57.07 -64.03 -39.48
CA GLU A 232 -55.66 -63.68 -39.32
C GLU A 232 -55.29 -62.47 -40.18
N HIS A 233 -55.90 -62.28 -41.36
CA HIS A 233 -55.79 -61.07 -42.14
C HIS A 233 -56.38 -59.87 -41.39
N VAL A 234 -57.60 -60.00 -40.85
CA VAL A 234 -58.21 -58.93 -40.04
C VAL A 234 -57.40 -58.65 -38.77
N ASN A 235 -56.85 -59.68 -38.12
CA ASN A 235 -55.98 -59.48 -36.95
C ASN A 235 -54.62 -58.87 -37.32
N GLN A 236 -54.04 -59.22 -38.47
CA GLN A 236 -52.80 -58.60 -38.98
C GLN A 236 -53.06 -57.14 -39.37
N GLU A 237 -54.15 -56.83 -40.05
CA GLU A 237 -54.57 -55.45 -40.34
C GLU A 237 -54.81 -54.67 -39.04
N LYS A 238 -55.49 -55.26 -38.06
CA LYS A 238 -55.66 -54.67 -36.72
C LYS A 238 -54.32 -54.41 -36.03
N GLN A 239 -53.37 -55.35 -36.09
CA GLN A 239 -52.04 -55.16 -35.50
C GLN A 239 -51.21 -54.11 -36.24
N GLN A 240 -51.32 -54.02 -37.56
CA GLN A 240 -50.68 -52.95 -38.35
C GLN A 240 -51.26 -51.58 -38.00
N VAL A 241 -52.58 -51.50 -37.83
CA VAL A 241 -53.24 -50.29 -37.35
C VAL A 241 -52.77 -49.96 -35.93
N ILE A 242 -52.83 -50.88 -34.97
CA ILE A 242 -52.35 -50.64 -33.59
C ILE A 242 -50.88 -50.20 -33.57
N PHE A 243 -50.01 -50.86 -34.33
CA PHE A 243 -48.60 -50.51 -34.44
C PHE A 243 -48.43 -49.11 -35.04
N PHE A 244 -49.19 -48.76 -36.08
CA PHE A 244 -49.18 -47.42 -36.65
C PHE A 244 -49.61 -46.37 -35.63
N TYR A 245 -50.74 -46.57 -34.92
CA TYR A 245 -51.23 -45.64 -33.91
C TYR A 245 -50.27 -45.52 -32.71
N SER A 246 -49.58 -46.60 -32.35
CA SER A 246 -48.58 -46.62 -31.28
C SER A 246 -47.19 -46.14 -31.74
N SER A 247 -47.00 -45.92 -33.03
CA SER A 247 -45.72 -45.49 -33.58
C SER A 247 -45.42 -44.06 -33.14
N GLU A 248 -44.14 -43.79 -32.90
CA GLU A 248 -43.64 -42.45 -32.57
C GLU A 248 -44.04 -41.43 -33.66
N ILE A 249 -44.08 -41.84 -34.93
CA ILE A 249 -44.50 -40.98 -36.05
C ILE A 249 -45.95 -40.53 -35.89
N PHE A 250 -46.86 -41.45 -35.55
CA PHE A 250 -48.27 -41.10 -35.39
C PHE A 250 -48.53 -40.33 -34.10
N GLN A 251 -47.86 -40.67 -33.00
CA GLN A 251 -47.95 -39.91 -31.75
C GLN A 251 -47.43 -38.48 -31.93
N ASN A 252 -46.28 -38.31 -32.61
CA ASN A 252 -45.77 -36.99 -32.97
C ASN A 252 -46.72 -36.23 -33.90
N PHE A 253 -47.41 -36.94 -34.81
CA PHE A 253 -48.44 -36.34 -35.65
C PHE A 253 -49.66 -35.87 -34.84
N LEU A 254 -50.14 -36.67 -33.88
CA LEU A 254 -51.24 -36.29 -32.99
C LEU A 254 -50.88 -35.07 -32.14
N ASP A 255 -49.69 -35.08 -31.54
CA ASP A 255 -49.17 -33.93 -30.78
C ASP A 255 -49.08 -32.68 -31.64
N TYR A 256 -48.51 -32.80 -32.85
CA TYR A 256 -48.45 -31.71 -33.81
C TYR A 256 -49.84 -31.21 -34.21
N SER A 257 -50.81 -32.12 -34.42
CA SER A 257 -52.19 -31.76 -34.75
C SER A 257 -52.86 -31.01 -33.61
N ALA A 258 -52.73 -31.51 -32.38
CA ALA A 258 -53.27 -30.87 -31.18
C ALA A 258 -52.63 -29.51 -30.94
N ASP A 259 -51.31 -29.38 -31.10
CA ASP A 259 -50.60 -28.10 -30.99
C ASP A 259 -51.07 -27.10 -32.05
N ASN A 260 -51.29 -27.53 -33.30
CA ASN A 260 -51.88 -26.67 -34.32
C ASN A 260 -53.33 -26.28 -34.01
N GLU A 261 -54.11 -27.18 -33.40
CA GLU A 261 -55.47 -26.88 -32.97
C GLU A 261 -55.48 -25.85 -31.83
N LEU A 262 -54.57 -25.96 -30.86
CA LEU A 262 -54.35 -24.94 -29.84
C LEU A 262 -53.96 -23.58 -30.43
N VAL A 263 -53.08 -23.56 -31.45
CA VAL A 263 -52.72 -22.32 -32.16
C VAL A 263 -53.95 -21.69 -32.84
N LYS A 264 -54.85 -22.49 -33.40
CA LYS A 264 -56.11 -21.99 -33.96
C LYS A 264 -57.02 -21.42 -32.87
N ILE A 265 -57.12 -22.10 -31.73
CA ILE A 265 -57.88 -21.64 -30.55
C ILE A 265 -57.38 -20.28 -30.07
N ASP A 266 -56.06 -20.08 -30.01
CA ASP A 266 -55.46 -18.82 -29.59
C ASP A 266 -55.84 -17.64 -30.52
N GLY A 267 -56.26 -17.92 -31.75
CA GLY A 267 -56.75 -16.93 -32.73
C GLY A 267 -58.27 -16.75 -32.77
N MET A 268 -59.04 -17.46 -31.94
CA MET A 268 -60.51 -17.36 -31.92
C MET A 268 -60.99 -16.14 -31.12
N THR A 269 -62.29 -15.83 -31.25
CA THR A 269 -62.97 -14.94 -30.31
C THR A 269 -63.42 -15.73 -29.08
N GLY A 270 -63.70 -15.06 -27.95
CA GLY A 270 -64.23 -15.72 -26.74
C GLY A 270 -65.46 -16.60 -27.03
N LEU A 271 -66.46 -16.04 -27.72
CA LEU A 271 -67.65 -16.80 -28.17
C LEU A 271 -67.31 -17.96 -29.12
N GLY A 272 -66.25 -17.80 -29.93
CA GLY A 272 -65.74 -18.88 -30.78
C GLY A 272 -65.16 -20.02 -29.95
N PHE A 273 -64.42 -19.69 -28.88
CA PHE A 273 -63.86 -20.65 -27.95
C PHE A 273 -64.94 -21.40 -27.16
N GLU A 274 -66.00 -20.72 -26.72
CA GLU A 274 -67.14 -21.36 -26.03
C GLU A 274 -67.81 -22.42 -26.91
N LYS A 275 -68.09 -22.08 -28.17
CA LYS A 275 -68.64 -23.02 -29.17
C LYS A 275 -67.68 -24.18 -29.43
N TYR A 276 -66.39 -23.88 -29.54
CA TYR A 276 -65.36 -24.88 -29.74
C TYR A 276 -65.33 -25.89 -28.58
N VAL A 277 -65.38 -25.42 -27.33
CA VAL A 277 -65.42 -26.29 -26.14
C VAL A 277 -66.68 -27.15 -26.13
N ALA A 278 -67.84 -26.58 -26.45
CA ALA A 278 -69.08 -27.36 -26.56
C ALA A 278 -68.97 -28.47 -27.63
N ASP A 279 -68.37 -28.18 -28.77
CA ASP A 279 -68.17 -29.18 -29.83
C ASP A 279 -67.07 -30.19 -29.48
N LEU A 280 -66.03 -29.78 -28.76
CA LEU A 280 -65.01 -30.68 -28.22
C LEU A 280 -65.63 -31.69 -27.25
N LEU A 281 -66.45 -31.23 -26.29
CA LEU A 281 -67.14 -32.09 -25.33
C LEU A 281 -68.03 -33.13 -26.02
N LYS A 282 -68.78 -32.73 -27.06
CA LYS A 282 -69.57 -33.68 -27.87
C LYS A 282 -68.70 -34.74 -28.54
N ARG A 283 -67.55 -34.34 -29.11
CA ARG A 283 -66.62 -35.25 -29.79
C ARG A 283 -66.02 -36.29 -28.85
N ILE A 284 -65.82 -35.95 -27.59
CA ILE A 284 -65.29 -36.87 -26.57
C ILE A 284 -66.40 -37.60 -25.77
N GLY A 285 -67.65 -37.52 -26.23
CA GLY A 285 -68.75 -38.37 -25.71
C GLY A 285 -69.65 -37.74 -24.64
N TYR A 286 -69.50 -36.44 -24.33
CA TYR A 286 -70.46 -35.75 -23.47
C TYR A 286 -71.79 -35.59 -24.20
N THR A 287 -72.87 -35.67 -23.45
CA THR A 287 -74.25 -35.59 -23.95
C THR A 287 -74.94 -34.33 -23.45
N ASN A 288 -76.08 -33.98 -24.03
CA ASN A 288 -76.87 -32.78 -23.68
C ASN A 288 -76.03 -31.48 -23.62
N VAL A 289 -75.05 -31.37 -24.53
CA VAL A 289 -74.12 -30.23 -24.54
C VAL A 289 -74.79 -29.00 -25.16
N ALA A 290 -74.86 -27.90 -24.40
CA ALA A 290 -75.45 -26.64 -24.82
C ALA A 290 -74.60 -25.44 -24.38
N THR A 291 -74.46 -24.43 -25.23
CA THR A 291 -73.89 -23.14 -24.86
C THR A 291 -74.96 -22.27 -24.19
N THR A 292 -74.60 -21.47 -23.20
CA THR A 292 -75.51 -20.49 -22.59
C THR A 292 -75.61 -19.23 -23.46
N SER A 293 -76.50 -18.31 -23.09
CA SER A 293 -76.73 -17.09 -23.87
C SER A 293 -75.61 -16.07 -23.62
N ALA A 294 -75.05 -15.47 -24.66
CA ALA A 294 -73.96 -14.48 -24.56
C ALA A 294 -74.26 -13.21 -23.73
N SER A 295 -75.47 -13.06 -23.20
CA SER A 295 -75.85 -12.00 -22.26
C SER A 295 -76.66 -12.60 -21.11
N GLY A 296 -76.22 -12.42 -19.87
CA GLY A 296 -76.92 -12.95 -18.69
C GLY A 296 -76.66 -14.44 -18.43
N ASP A 297 -75.51 -14.95 -18.86
CA ASP A 297 -75.00 -16.32 -18.66
C ASP A 297 -74.78 -16.73 -17.19
N ASN A 298 -74.95 -15.81 -16.24
CA ASN A 298 -74.71 -16.02 -14.81
C ASN A 298 -73.36 -16.69 -14.50
N GLY A 299 -72.35 -16.55 -15.39
CA GLY A 299 -71.00 -17.06 -15.19
C GLY A 299 -70.74 -18.52 -15.58
N LEU A 300 -71.56 -19.15 -16.44
CA LEU A 300 -71.21 -20.42 -17.11
C LEU A 300 -71.51 -20.34 -18.61
N ASP A 301 -70.61 -20.81 -19.45
CA ASP A 301 -70.72 -20.67 -20.91
C ASP A 301 -71.21 -21.96 -21.60
N VAL A 302 -70.90 -23.13 -21.02
CA VAL A 302 -71.29 -24.44 -21.56
C VAL A 302 -71.85 -25.33 -20.44
N LEU A 303 -72.91 -26.05 -20.74
CA LEU A 303 -73.55 -27.04 -19.87
C LEU A 303 -73.50 -28.39 -20.58
N ALA A 304 -73.16 -29.46 -19.87
CA ALA A 304 -72.98 -30.79 -20.47
C ALA A 304 -73.23 -31.91 -19.46
N HIS A 305 -73.53 -33.12 -19.94
CA HIS A 305 -73.61 -34.32 -19.11
C HIS A 305 -72.53 -35.33 -19.51
N ASN A 306 -71.90 -35.96 -18.53
CA ASN A 306 -71.09 -37.16 -18.73
C ASN A 306 -71.61 -38.25 -17.79
N GLY A 307 -72.25 -39.27 -18.36
CA GLY A 307 -73.09 -40.19 -17.58
C GLY A 307 -74.18 -39.43 -16.82
N ASN A 308 -74.26 -39.67 -15.51
CA ASN A 308 -75.24 -39.03 -14.62
C ASN A 308 -74.78 -37.69 -14.02
N THR A 309 -73.55 -37.25 -14.30
CA THR A 309 -72.99 -36.02 -13.72
C THR A 309 -73.26 -34.83 -14.63
N TYR A 310 -73.86 -33.77 -14.07
CA TYR A 310 -74.13 -32.52 -14.77
C TYR A 310 -73.01 -31.49 -14.55
N TYR A 311 -72.40 -31.06 -15.65
CA TYR A 311 -71.25 -30.16 -15.67
C TYR A 311 -71.63 -28.74 -16.10
N GLY A 312 -71.09 -27.77 -15.36
CA GLY A 312 -71.05 -26.36 -15.72
C GLY A 312 -69.64 -25.92 -16.07
N ILE A 313 -69.44 -25.35 -17.25
CA ILE A 313 -68.12 -24.98 -17.75
C ILE A 313 -68.11 -23.48 -18.09
N GLN A 314 -67.22 -22.73 -17.45
CA GLN A 314 -66.83 -21.37 -17.83
C GLN A 314 -65.59 -21.44 -18.71
N CYS A 315 -65.65 -20.85 -19.89
CA CYS A 315 -64.58 -20.75 -20.85
C CYS A 315 -63.89 -19.38 -20.72
N LYS A 316 -62.56 -19.38 -20.59
CA LYS A 316 -61.75 -18.15 -20.60
C LYS A 316 -60.65 -18.24 -21.66
N LEU A 317 -60.76 -17.42 -22.71
CA LEU A 317 -59.74 -17.30 -23.74
C LEU A 317 -58.90 -16.03 -23.52
N TYR A 318 -57.73 -16.14 -22.89
CA TYR A 318 -56.91 -15.00 -22.46
C TYR A 318 -55.45 -15.10 -22.92
N THR A 319 -54.80 -13.94 -23.04
CA THR A 319 -53.35 -13.81 -23.32
C THR A 319 -52.48 -13.88 -22.06
N THR A 320 -53.08 -13.83 -20.87
CA THR A 320 -52.40 -13.92 -19.57
C THR A 320 -53.06 -14.99 -18.69
N PRO A 321 -52.35 -15.49 -17.66
CA PRO A 321 -52.91 -16.50 -16.78
C PRO A 321 -54.24 -16.08 -16.14
N VAL A 322 -55.16 -17.03 -16.01
CA VAL A 322 -56.53 -16.80 -15.53
C VAL A 322 -56.54 -16.57 -14.02
N GLY A 323 -57.20 -15.49 -13.61
CA GLY A 323 -57.34 -15.07 -12.21
C GLY A 323 -58.54 -15.68 -11.49
N ASN A 324 -58.62 -15.42 -10.19
CA ASN A 324 -59.64 -15.92 -9.27
C ASN A 324 -61.09 -15.57 -9.69
N SER A 325 -61.31 -14.45 -10.40
CA SER A 325 -62.67 -14.06 -10.82
C SER A 325 -63.38 -15.13 -11.65
N ALA A 326 -62.66 -15.80 -12.55
CA ALA A 326 -63.23 -16.87 -13.38
C ALA A 326 -63.72 -18.06 -12.54
N VAL A 327 -63.01 -18.38 -11.46
CA VAL A 327 -63.37 -19.45 -10.52
C VAL A 327 -64.64 -19.08 -9.76
N GLN A 328 -64.72 -17.83 -9.28
CA GLN A 328 -65.89 -17.33 -8.56
C GLN A 328 -67.13 -17.28 -9.45
N GLU A 329 -66.97 -16.91 -10.72
CA GLU A 329 -68.02 -16.94 -11.74
C GLU A 329 -68.53 -18.38 -11.94
N ALA A 330 -67.63 -19.34 -12.17
CA ALA A 330 -68.01 -20.74 -12.36
C ALA A 330 -68.71 -21.34 -11.13
N TYR A 331 -68.21 -21.03 -9.93
CA TYR A 331 -68.84 -21.46 -8.67
C TYR A 331 -70.26 -20.88 -8.50
N SER A 332 -70.41 -19.57 -8.75
CA SER A 332 -71.69 -18.87 -8.63
C SER A 332 -72.70 -19.36 -9.68
N GLY A 333 -72.25 -19.51 -10.92
CA GLY A 333 -73.06 -20.01 -12.02
C GLY A 333 -73.45 -21.46 -11.81
N GLY A 334 -72.57 -22.29 -11.27
CA GLY A 334 -72.90 -23.67 -10.90
C GLY A 334 -74.03 -23.77 -9.89
N SER A 335 -74.00 -22.89 -8.88
CA SER A 335 -75.10 -22.77 -7.91
C SER A 335 -76.43 -22.36 -8.56
N TYR A 336 -76.38 -21.46 -9.56
CA TYR A 336 -77.56 -21.00 -10.30
C TYR A 336 -78.15 -22.11 -11.19
N TYR A 337 -77.31 -22.80 -11.96
CA TYR A 337 -77.71 -23.86 -12.89
C TYR A 337 -77.88 -25.23 -12.21
N LYS A 338 -77.49 -25.37 -10.94
CA LYS A 338 -77.52 -26.60 -10.15
C LYS A 338 -76.73 -27.74 -10.79
N THR A 339 -75.51 -27.42 -11.22
CA THR A 339 -74.54 -28.39 -11.74
C THR A 339 -73.90 -29.16 -10.60
N ASP A 340 -73.54 -30.41 -10.86
CA ASP A 340 -72.85 -31.29 -9.91
C ASP A 340 -71.34 -30.97 -9.87
N LYS A 341 -70.77 -30.57 -11.02
CA LYS A 341 -69.36 -30.17 -11.14
C LYS A 341 -69.20 -28.89 -11.95
N ASN A 342 -68.32 -28.02 -11.46
CA ASN A 342 -68.02 -26.73 -12.06
C ASN A 342 -66.60 -26.70 -12.56
N ILE A 343 -66.39 -26.16 -13.75
CA ILE A 343 -65.12 -26.19 -14.45
C ILE A 343 -64.81 -24.80 -14.98
N VAL A 344 -63.56 -24.37 -14.82
CA VAL A 344 -63.00 -23.30 -15.65
C VAL A 344 -62.07 -23.92 -16.66
N ILE A 345 -62.35 -23.73 -17.95
CA ILE A 345 -61.49 -24.15 -19.05
C ILE A 345 -60.83 -22.94 -19.72
N THR A 346 -59.55 -23.04 -20.04
CA THR A 346 -58.81 -21.94 -20.67
C THR A 346 -57.76 -22.43 -21.66
N ASN A 347 -57.39 -21.56 -22.61
CA ASN A 347 -56.21 -21.76 -23.46
C ASN A 347 -54.88 -21.44 -22.74
N ASN A 348 -54.93 -20.93 -21.51
CA ASN A 348 -53.76 -20.51 -20.74
C ASN A 348 -53.61 -21.35 -19.46
N TYR A 349 -52.85 -20.86 -18.50
CA TYR A 349 -52.70 -21.46 -17.18
C TYR A 349 -53.38 -20.59 -16.12
N PHE A 350 -53.51 -21.12 -14.91
CA PHE A 350 -54.14 -20.41 -13.79
C PHE A 350 -53.09 -19.73 -12.91
N THR A 351 -53.47 -18.60 -12.31
CA THR A 351 -52.66 -17.98 -11.26
C THR A 351 -52.72 -18.82 -9.98
N PRO A 352 -51.69 -18.80 -9.11
CA PRO A 352 -51.71 -19.52 -7.83
C PRO A 352 -52.97 -19.21 -7.00
N ASN A 353 -53.38 -17.94 -6.96
CA ASN A 353 -54.58 -17.52 -6.25
C ASN A 353 -55.87 -18.12 -6.83
N ALA A 354 -55.93 -18.36 -8.15
CA ALA A 354 -57.06 -19.02 -8.78
C ALA A 354 -57.07 -20.52 -8.43
N THR A 355 -55.90 -21.17 -8.40
CA THR A 355 -55.75 -22.56 -7.94
C THR A 355 -56.20 -22.73 -6.49
N ASP A 356 -55.78 -21.84 -5.59
CA ASP A 356 -56.19 -21.88 -4.18
C ASP A 356 -57.70 -21.68 -4.00
N ALA A 357 -58.28 -20.75 -4.76
CA ALA A 357 -59.72 -20.50 -4.75
C ALA A 357 -60.52 -21.69 -5.29
N ALA A 358 -60.05 -22.31 -6.38
CA ALA A 358 -60.69 -23.45 -7.01
C ALA A 358 -60.73 -24.66 -6.08
N ALA A 359 -59.63 -24.93 -5.36
CA ALA A 359 -59.59 -25.96 -4.33
C ALA A 359 -60.57 -25.70 -3.19
N THR A 360 -60.78 -24.43 -2.81
CA THR A 360 -61.72 -24.05 -1.74
C THR A 360 -63.18 -24.13 -2.20
N MET A 361 -63.45 -23.85 -3.48
CA MET A 361 -64.79 -23.74 -4.05
C MET A 361 -65.25 -25.01 -4.79
N ASP A 362 -64.45 -26.10 -4.78
CA ASP A 362 -64.69 -27.33 -5.54
C ASP A 362 -64.95 -27.08 -7.04
N VAL A 363 -64.07 -26.27 -7.65
CA VAL A 363 -64.09 -25.96 -9.08
C VAL A 363 -62.89 -26.64 -9.73
N ASP A 364 -63.13 -27.43 -10.78
CA ASP A 364 -62.07 -28.06 -11.56
C ASP A 364 -61.42 -27.06 -12.51
N LEU A 365 -60.10 -27.14 -12.63
CA LEU A 365 -59.31 -26.27 -13.50
C LEU A 365 -58.79 -27.06 -14.69
N TRP A 366 -59.27 -26.72 -15.88
CA TRP A 366 -58.81 -27.28 -17.15
C TRP A 366 -57.96 -26.25 -17.88
N ASP A 367 -56.66 -26.30 -17.61
CA ASP A 367 -55.68 -25.41 -18.23
C ASP A 367 -55.31 -25.86 -19.65
N ARG A 368 -54.32 -25.20 -20.24
CA ARG A 368 -53.86 -25.48 -21.61
C ARG A 368 -53.47 -26.94 -21.82
N ASP A 369 -52.82 -27.57 -20.83
CA ASP A 369 -52.36 -28.95 -20.97
C ASP A 369 -53.55 -29.90 -20.91
N LYS A 370 -54.50 -29.64 -20.00
CA LYS A 370 -55.75 -30.42 -19.96
C LYS A 370 -56.59 -30.21 -21.22
N LEU A 371 -56.67 -28.99 -21.75
CA LEU A 371 -57.32 -28.71 -23.03
C LEU A 371 -56.67 -29.51 -24.17
N LYS A 372 -55.33 -29.60 -24.21
CA LYS A 372 -54.60 -30.44 -25.18
C LYS A 372 -54.97 -31.91 -25.05
N GLU A 373 -55.03 -32.41 -23.82
CA GLU A 373 -55.43 -33.80 -23.54
C GLU A 373 -56.84 -34.09 -24.07
N LEU A 374 -57.82 -33.20 -23.80
CA LEU A 374 -59.18 -33.34 -24.30
C LEU A 374 -59.24 -33.31 -25.84
N ILE A 375 -58.40 -32.50 -26.50
CA ILE A 375 -58.27 -32.50 -27.97
C ILE A 375 -57.75 -33.86 -28.45
N LEU A 376 -56.71 -34.39 -27.81
CA LEU A 376 -56.14 -35.68 -28.14
C LEU A 376 -57.14 -36.84 -27.94
N GLU A 377 -58.02 -36.75 -26.94
CA GLU A 377 -59.09 -37.73 -26.73
C GLU A 377 -60.04 -37.84 -27.94
N THR A 378 -60.20 -36.78 -28.75
CA THR A 378 -61.03 -36.86 -29.98
C THR A 378 -60.44 -37.79 -31.05
N TYR A 379 -59.14 -38.11 -30.95
CA TYR A 379 -58.43 -39.00 -31.86
C TYR A 379 -58.32 -40.42 -31.31
N ASN A 380 -58.85 -40.71 -30.12
CA ASN A 380 -58.75 -42.03 -29.52
C ASN A 380 -59.83 -42.98 -30.10
N ILE A 381 -59.40 -43.82 -31.05
CA ILE A 381 -60.30 -44.69 -31.83
C ILE A 381 -60.69 -45.97 -31.06
N PHE A 382 -60.08 -46.23 -29.89
CA PHE A 382 -60.29 -47.44 -29.09
C PHE A 382 -61.07 -47.21 -27.80
N ASN A 383 -62.03 -46.28 -27.78
CA ASN A 383 -62.98 -46.15 -26.66
C ASN A 383 -64.03 -47.28 -26.72
N GLU A 384 -63.62 -48.51 -26.39
CA GLU A 384 -64.56 -49.56 -25.98
C GLU A 384 -64.94 -49.34 -24.50
N HIS A 385 -66.20 -48.98 -24.28
CA HIS A 385 -66.96 -49.09 -23.02
C HIS A 385 -66.35 -48.48 -21.76
N ARG A 386 -66.73 -47.24 -21.45
CA ARG A 386 -66.58 -46.63 -20.12
C ARG A 386 -67.92 -46.46 -19.39
N SER A 387 -68.86 -47.39 -19.58
CA SER A 387 -70.22 -47.29 -19.00
C SER A 387 -70.66 -48.41 -18.07
N ASP A 388 -69.83 -49.41 -17.72
CA ASP A 388 -70.32 -50.57 -16.92
C ASP A 388 -69.46 -50.93 -15.69
N ILE A 389 -68.70 -49.99 -15.11
CA ILE A 389 -67.99 -50.22 -13.85
C ILE A 389 -68.09 -48.98 -12.98
N ASP A 390 -69.25 -48.77 -12.32
CA ASP A 390 -69.34 -48.10 -11.02
C ASP A 390 -70.75 -48.19 -10.39
N ASP A 391 -71.48 -49.29 -10.62
CA ASP A 391 -72.68 -49.66 -9.86
C ASP A 391 -72.49 -51.03 -9.19
N ASP A 392 -71.39 -51.22 -8.45
CA ASP A 392 -71.34 -52.25 -7.40
C ASP A 392 -70.19 -52.03 -6.41
N LYS A 393 -70.27 -50.97 -5.59
CA LYS A 393 -69.61 -50.94 -4.27
C LYS A 393 -70.48 -50.20 -3.24
N SER A 394 -71.27 -51.02 -2.54
CA SER A 394 -71.65 -50.95 -1.11
C SER A 394 -72.00 -49.61 -0.48
#